data_AF-A0A0M0K565-F1
#
_entry.id   AF-A0A0M0K565-F1
#
_cell.length_a   1.000
_cell.length_b   1.000
_cell.length_c   1.000
_cell.angle_alpha   90.00
_cell.angle_beta   90.00
_cell.angle_gamma   90.00
#
_symmetry.space_group_name_H-M   'P 1'
#
loop_
_entity.id
_entity.type
_entity.pdbx_description
1 polymer ?
#
loop_
_entity_poly.entity_id
_entity_poly.type
_entity_poly.pdbx_seq_one_letter_code
_entity_poly.pdbx_strand_id
1 'polypeptide(L)'
;MAWGKPSADGNPAAELISKARTTPSLHILPFRAFGDAECVALFAALRGNRTLTELRASGHALGVVSLQALGALLASGDECAIRHLAIGNASLGGAGQSPTAALVAALRTAPALRKLCLGGNALRDEVAVALGGAMGAVVGAVALGGAMGAVVGAVALGGVPQSVPLSEGAVGALPGMAPTTAPIVPIPAPKVPITASWSSLTELDARSNRLGVAGAAALVRLGAPLLTLSLFDNPAVGGEARDGGRRLADALRVAAPSLHTLDIGACGLDEPAHLAALTEALRDGGAPGLKCLEVFGNGAAEENGSEWREALTALREVRSGLDVAWKEPDTKAQPG
;
A
#
# COMPACT_ATOMS: atom_id res chain seq x y z
N MET A 1 -7.23 19.48 -7.69
CA MET A 1 -7.12 19.91 -9.11
C MET A 1 -6.67 18.72 -9.95
N ALA A 2 -7.33 18.47 -11.09
CA ALA A 2 -6.89 17.45 -12.04
C ALA A 2 -5.98 18.08 -13.09
N TRP A 3 -4.77 17.54 -13.24
CA TRP A 3 -3.86 17.94 -14.31
C TRP A 3 -4.22 17.16 -15.57
N GLY A 4 -4.88 17.83 -16.51
CA GLY A 4 -5.57 17.19 -17.64
C GLY A 4 -5.49 17.92 -18.98
N LYS A 5 -5.54 19.26 -19.06
CA LYS A 5 -5.47 19.99 -20.35
C LYS A 5 -4.04 20.10 -20.89
N PRO A 6 -3.71 19.57 -22.10
CA PRO A 6 -2.37 19.71 -22.67
C PRO A 6 -1.93 21.17 -22.63
N SER A 7 -0.70 21.43 -22.15
CA SER A 7 -0.13 22.78 -22.19
C SER A 7 0.01 23.18 -23.66
N ALA A 8 -0.58 24.31 -24.05
CA ALA A 8 -0.38 24.88 -25.38
C ALA A 8 1.08 25.36 -25.59
N ASP A 9 1.85 25.49 -24.50
CA ASP A 9 3.10 26.25 -24.42
C ASP A 9 4.37 25.37 -24.29
N GLY A 10 4.26 24.06 -24.57
CA GLY A 10 5.42 23.20 -24.81
C GLY A 10 6.26 22.77 -23.58
N ASN A 11 5.89 23.12 -22.34
CA ASN A 11 6.59 22.61 -21.13
C ASN A 11 5.62 22.05 -20.05
N PRO A 12 5.26 20.76 -20.13
CA PRO A 12 4.32 20.13 -19.20
C PRO A 12 4.87 20.02 -17.76
N ALA A 13 6.19 19.93 -17.56
CA ALA A 13 6.79 19.76 -16.23
C ALA A 13 6.72 21.04 -15.37
N ALA A 14 6.93 22.21 -15.99
CA ALA A 14 6.85 23.49 -15.29
C ALA A 14 5.41 23.77 -14.79
N GLU A 15 4.41 23.45 -15.62
CA GLU A 15 3.00 23.59 -15.24
C GLU A 15 2.64 22.63 -14.09
N LEU A 16 3.08 21.37 -14.17
CA LEU A 16 2.89 20.37 -13.11
C LEU A 16 3.43 20.88 -11.76
N ILE A 17 4.66 21.39 -11.75
CA ILE A 17 5.29 21.94 -10.53
C ILE A 17 4.53 23.16 -10.01
N SER A 18 4.13 24.07 -10.90
CA SER A 18 3.34 25.26 -10.53
C SER A 18 2.02 24.87 -9.85
N LYS A 19 1.30 23.89 -10.41
CA LYS A 19 0.06 23.37 -9.82
C LYS A 19 0.32 22.66 -8.50
N ALA A 20 1.41 21.91 -8.40
CA ALA A 20 1.79 21.22 -7.17
C ALA A 20 2.12 22.18 -6.02
N ARG A 21 2.65 23.37 -6.31
CA ARG A 21 2.94 24.40 -5.29
C ARG A 21 1.71 25.16 -4.79
N THR A 22 0.67 25.25 -5.62
CA THR A 22 -0.46 26.16 -5.39
C THR A 22 -1.74 25.44 -4.98
N THR A 23 -1.77 24.11 -5.01
CA THR A 23 -3.00 23.34 -4.77
C THR A 23 -2.82 22.34 -3.62
N PRO A 24 -3.89 22.10 -2.82
CA PRO A 24 -3.84 21.13 -1.72
C PRO A 24 -4.00 19.67 -2.17
N SER A 25 -4.59 19.46 -3.34
CA SER A 25 -4.80 18.14 -3.93
C SER A 25 -4.46 18.17 -5.41
N LEU A 26 -3.57 17.28 -5.83
CA LEU A 26 -3.11 17.13 -7.21
C LEU A 26 -3.41 15.72 -7.70
N HIS A 27 -4.17 15.62 -8.78
CA HIS A 27 -4.41 14.38 -9.49
C HIS A 27 -3.76 14.43 -10.87
N ILE A 28 -2.77 13.58 -11.08
CA ILE A 28 -2.07 13.33 -12.34
C ILE A 28 -2.84 12.23 -13.06
N LEU A 29 -3.41 12.53 -14.23
CA LEU A 29 -4.24 11.59 -14.97
C LEU A 29 -3.38 10.60 -15.77
N PRO A 30 -3.79 9.32 -15.92
CA PRO A 30 -2.97 8.25 -16.51
C PRO A 30 -2.45 8.49 -17.93
N PHE A 31 -3.08 9.39 -18.68
CA PHE A 31 -2.69 9.75 -20.05
C PHE A 31 -1.63 10.85 -20.12
N ARG A 32 -1.04 11.24 -18.98
CA ARG A 32 0.09 12.17 -18.92
C ARG A 32 1.41 11.45 -18.76
N ALA A 33 2.44 12.05 -19.38
CA ALA A 33 3.81 11.69 -19.09
C ALA A 33 4.10 12.03 -17.62
N PHE A 34 4.40 11.00 -16.84
CA PHE A 34 4.84 11.09 -15.46
C PHE A 34 5.88 9.99 -15.24
N GLY A 35 7.03 10.15 -15.90
CA GLY A 35 8.15 9.24 -15.79
C GLY A 35 9.15 9.71 -14.73
N ASP A 36 10.34 9.11 -14.74
CA ASP A 36 11.37 9.40 -13.74
C ASP A 36 11.80 10.87 -13.71
N ALA A 37 11.92 11.52 -14.88
CA ALA A 37 12.32 12.92 -14.97
C ALA A 37 11.27 13.85 -14.32
N GLU A 38 9.98 13.66 -14.64
CA GLU A 38 8.90 14.45 -14.07
C GLU A 38 8.75 14.19 -12.56
N CYS A 39 8.89 12.93 -12.12
CA CYS A 39 8.81 12.56 -10.71
C CYS A 39 9.93 13.22 -9.90
N VAL A 40 11.17 13.14 -10.37
CA VAL A 40 12.32 13.76 -9.68
C VAL A 40 12.13 15.27 -9.59
N ALA A 41 11.75 15.92 -10.69
CA ALA A 41 11.52 17.36 -10.71
C ALA A 41 10.38 17.78 -9.79
N LEU A 42 9.27 17.03 -9.78
CA LEU A 42 8.14 17.26 -8.89
C LEU A 42 8.53 17.09 -7.42
N PHE A 43 9.13 15.96 -7.05
CA PHE A 43 9.46 15.68 -5.65
C PHE A 43 10.53 16.61 -5.10
N ALA A 44 11.50 17.01 -5.92
CA ALA A 44 12.43 18.07 -5.56
C ALA A 44 11.72 19.39 -5.32
N ALA A 45 10.76 19.76 -6.18
CA ALA A 45 9.98 20.98 -6.02
C ALA A 45 9.03 20.95 -4.80
N LEU A 46 8.58 19.77 -4.37
CA LEU A 46 7.72 19.60 -3.21
C LEU A 46 8.43 19.70 -1.86
N ARG A 47 9.77 19.72 -1.83
CA ARG A 47 10.51 19.96 -0.58
C ARG A 47 10.15 21.32 0.01
N GLY A 48 9.75 21.33 1.28
CA GLY A 48 9.31 22.54 1.98
C GLY A 48 7.94 23.06 1.53
N ASN A 49 7.25 22.37 0.61
CA ASN A 49 5.91 22.74 0.21
C ASN A 49 4.91 22.35 1.32
N ARG A 50 4.19 23.35 1.83
CA ARG A 50 3.19 23.18 2.88
C ARG A 50 1.75 23.16 2.37
N THR A 51 1.55 23.38 1.08
CA THR A 51 0.24 23.47 0.45
C THR A 51 -0.27 22.09 0.04
N LEU A 52 0.54 21.28 -0.65
CA LEU A 52 0.09 20.01 -1.23
C LEU A 52 0.04 18.91 -0.17
N THR A 53 -1.19 18.50 0.19
CA THR A 53 -1.44 17.44 1.17
C THR A 53 -1.83 16.12 0.53
N GLU A 54 -2.28 16.14 -0.73
CA GLU A 54 -2.77 14.95 -1.42
C GLU A 54 -2.20 14.84 -2.84
N LEU A 55 -1.54 13.72 -3.12
CA LEU A 55 -1.00 13.38 -4.43
C LEU A 55 -1.62 12.07 -4.93
N ARG A 56 -2.35 12.16 -6.05
CA ARG A 56 -2.86 11.01 -6.80
C ARG A 56 -2.16 10.92 -8.14
N ALA A 57 -1.41 9.86 -8.35
CA ALA A 57 -0.70 9.54 -9.59
C ALA A 57 -0.83 8.05 -9.93
N SER A 58 -1.94 7.41 -9.56
CA SER A 58 -2.28 6.04 -9.97
C SER A 58 -2.37 5.94 -11.50
N GLY A 59 -1.99 4.78 -12.05
CA GLY A 59 -1.91 4.52 -13.49
C GLY A 59 -0.52 4.74 -14.11
N HIS A 60 0.44 5.30 -13.37
CA HIS A 60 1.79 5.58 -13.89
C HIS A 60 2.81 4.52 -13.47
N ALA A 61 3.68 4.16 -14.41
CA ALA A 61 4.82 3.28 -14.15
C ALA A 61 5.91 4.10 -13.45
N LEU A 62 6.16 3.81 -12.18
CA LEU A 62 7.22 4.47 -11.41
C LEU A 62 8.45 3.58 -11.36
N GLY A 63 9.57 4.12 -11.86
CA GLY A 63 10.87 3.46 -11.78
C GLY A 63 11.48 3.55 -10.39
N VAL A 64 12.64 2.90 -10.23
CA VAL A 64 13.44 2.94 -9.00
C VAL A 64 13.83 4.38 -8.65
N VAL A 65 14.21 5.19 -9.65
CA VAL A 65 14.63 6.58 -9.47
C VAL A 65 13.48 7.43 -8.95
N SER A 66 12.28 7.30 -9.54
CA SER A 66 11.06 7.95 -9.05
C SER A 66 10.78 7.64 -7.58
N LEU A 67 10.87 6.37 -7.20
CA LEU A 67 10.56 5.91 -5.84
C LEU A 67 11.62 6.32 -4.83
N GLN A 68 12.89 6.36 -5.22
CA GLN A 68 13.95 6.91 -4.36
C GLN A 68 13.74 8.41 -4.10
N ALA A 69 13.34 9.17 -5.13
CA ALA A 69 13.02 10.58 -4.98
C ALA A 69 11.77 10.79 -4.09
N LEU A 70 10.74 9.95 -4.24
CA LEU A 70 9.59 9.93 -3.34
C LEU A 70 9.99 9.61 -1.90
N GLY A 71 10.84 8.60 -1.68
CA GLY A 71 11.35 8.24 -0.35
C GLY A 71 12.11 9.40 0.29
N ALA A 72 12.97 10.08 -0.46
CA ALA A 72 13.68 11.25 0.03
C ALA A 72 12.74 12.43 0.37
N LEU A 73 11.61 12.56 -0.34
CA LEU A 73 10.57 13.54 -0.01
C LEU A 73 9.80 13.14 1.24
N LEU A 74 9.41 11.87 1.40
CA LEU A 74 8.65 11.41 2.57
C LEU A 74 9.51 11.41 3.84
N ALA A 75 10.79 11.10 3.71
CA ALA A 75 11.78 11.12 4.79
C ALA A 75 12.08 12.53 5.34
N SER A 76 11.72 13.59 4.61
CA SER A 76 11.93 14.97 5.08
C SER A 76 10.99 15.38 6.22
N GLY A 77 10.08 14.48 6.62
CA GLY A 77 9.24 14.64 7.80
C GLY A 77 8.34 15.86 7.69
N ASP A 78 8.58 16.85 8.56
CA ASP A 78 7.78 18.08 8.64
C ASP A 78 7.87 18.93 7.37
N GLU A 79 8.92 18.80 6.56
CA GLU A 79 9.03 19.50 5.28
C GLU A 79 8.12 18.92 4.19
N CYS A 80 7.52 17.75 4.42
CA CYS A 80 6.57 17.10 3.53
C CYS A 80 5.14 17.22 4.10
N ALA A 81 4.29 17.98 3.40
CA ALA A 81 2.89 18.12 3.76
C ALA A 81 2.00 16.97 3.26
N ILE A 82 2.53 16.04 2.46
CA ILE A 82 1.73 14.93 1.91
C ILE A 82 1.22 14.06 3.06
N ARG A 83 -0.11 13.89 3.10
CA ARG A 83 -0.84 13.02 4.02
C ARG A 83 -1.58 11.91 3.27
N HIS A 84 -2.01 12.16 2.04
CA HIS A 84 -2.69 11.19 1.19
C HIS A 84 -1.87 10.91 -0.07
N LEU A 85 -1.57 9.64 -0.32
CA LEU A 85 -0.75 9.21 -1.44
C LEU A 85 -1.43 8.05 -2.18
N ALA A 86 -1.64 8.23 -3.49
CA ALA A 86 -2.07 7.16 -4.39
C ALA A 86 -1.11 7.11 -5.57
N ILE A 87 -0.42 5.99 -5.78
CA ILE A 87 0.65 5.89 -6.80
C ILE A 87 0.68 4.51 -7.45
N GLY A 88 1.28 4.48 -8.64
CA GLY A 88 1.70 3.24 -9.29
C GLY A 88 0.73 2.68 -10.31
N ASN A 89 1.17 1.61 -10.94
CA ASN A 89 0.36 0.68 -11.73
C ASN A 89 0.90 -0.75 -11.54
N ALA A 90 0.40 -1.70 -12.32
CA ALA A 90 0.81 -3.10 -12.25
C ALA A 90 2.32 -3.36 -12.47
N SER A 91 3.08 -2.41 -13.04
CA SER A 91 4.54 -2.56 -13.17
C SER A 91 5.26 -2.43 -11.82
N LEU A 92 4.60 -1.89 -10.79
CA LEU A 92 5.18 -1.79 -9.45
C LEU A 92 5.48 -3.15 -8.81
N GLY A 93 4.64 -4.16 -9.06
CA GLY A 93 4.78 -5.52 -8.51
C GLY A 93 5.15 -6.58 -9.56
N GLY A 94 5.73 -6.16 -10.68
CA GLY A 94 6.24 -7.07 -11.72
C GLY A 94 7.37 -7.98 -11.22
N ALA A 95 7.50 -9.19 -11.77
CA ALA A 95 8.60 -10.10 -11.47
C ALA A 95 9.90 -9.63 -12.16
N GLY A 96 11.01 -9.50 -11.42
CA GLY A 96 12.31 -9.01 -11.93
C GLY A 96 13.03 -8.06 -10.98
N GLN A 97 13.97 -7.22 -11.49
CA GLN A 97 14.54 -6.06 -10.80
C GLN A 97 13.45 -5.00 -10.56
N SER A 98 12.51 -5.35 -9.70
CA SER A 98 11.25 -4.67 -9.55
C SER A 98 11.44 -3.42 -8.69
N PRO A 99 10.75 -2.31 -9.00
CA PRO A 99 10.73 -1.12 -8.15
C PRO A 99 10.18 -1.35 -6.73
N THR A 100 9.70 -2.57 -6.42
CA THR A 100 9.19 -2.98 -5.09
C THR A 100 10.13 -2.68 -3.93
N ALA A 101 11.44 -2.97 -4.05
CA ALA A 101 12.38 -2.72 -2.96
C ALA A 101 12.50 -1.21 -2.66
N ALA A 102 12.53 -0.38 -3.72
CA ALA A 102 12.54 1.07 -3.59
C ALA A 102 11.21 1.60 -3.03
N LEU A 103 10.08 1.00 -3.43
CA LEU A 103 8.75 1.33 -2.89
C LEU A 103 8.69 1.07 -1.38
N VAL A 104 9.11 -0.13 -0.95
CA VAL A 104 9.13 -0.52 0.46
C VAL A 104 10.05 0.42 1.26
N ALA A 105 11.22 0.75 0.74
CA ALA A 105 12.14 1.70 1.37
C ALA A 105 11.52 3.11 1.48
N ALA A 106 10.90 3.60 0.41
CA ALA A 106 10.28 4.92 0.37
C ALA A 106 9.12 5.05 1.35
N LEU A 107 8.20 4.08 1.35
CA LEU A 107 7.00 4.11 2.20
C LEU A 107 7.36 3.96 3.68
N ARG A 108 8.40 3.19 4.01
CA ARG A 108 8.91 3.09 5.38
C ARG A 108 9.27 4.48 5.94
N THR A 109 9.91 5.32 5.15
CA THR A 109 10.33 6.66 5.63
C THR A 109 9.21 7.70 5.76
N ALA A 110 7.93 7.29 5.74
CA ALA A 110 6.77 8.19 5.70
C ALA A 110 5.97 8.24 7.03
N PRO A 111 6.50 8.85 8.11
CA PRO A 111 5.84 8.85 9.42
C PRO A 111 4.54 9.65 9.46
N ALA A 112 4.40 10.64 8.58
CA ALA A 112 3.28 11.58 8.58
C ALA A 112 2.15 11.18 7.60
N LEU A 113 2.31 10.09 6.85
CA LEU A 113 1.30 9.62 5.91
C LEU A 113 0.07 9.09 6.67
N ARG A 114 -1.13 9.52 6.26
CA ARG A 114 -2.41 9.12 6.86
C ARG A 114 -3.20 8.16 5.99
N LYS A 115 -3.17 8.37 4.67
CA LYS A 115 -3.86 7.56 3.68
C LYS A 115 -2.92 7.09 2.59
N LEU A 116 -2.89 5.79 2.36
CA LEU A 116 -2.09 5.17 1.31
C LEU A 116 -2.98 4.29 0.43
N CYS A 117 -3.03 4.60 -0.86
CA CYS A 117 -3.74 3.81 -1.85
C CYS A 117 -2.72 3.17 -2.81
N LEU A 118 -2.60 1.85 -2.74
CA LEU A 118 -1.75 1.04 -3.60
C LEU A 118 -2.58 0.05 -4.44
N GLY A 119 -3.87 0.33 -4.64
CA GLY A 119 -4.76 -0.56 -5.37
C GLY A 119 -4.32 -0.81 -6.82
N GLY A 120 -4.38 -2.05 -7.29
CA GLY A 120 -4.11 -2.39 -8.70
C GLY A 120 -2.63 -2.41 -9.10
N ASN A 121 -1.72 -2.51 -8.14
CA ASN A 121 -0.27 -2.43 -8.36
C ASN A 121 0.43 -3.79 -8.48
N ALA A 122 -0.35 -4.89 -8.44
CA ALA A 122 0.14 -6.27 -8.53
C ALA A 122 1.26 -6.60 -7.50
N LEU A 123 1.21 -6.02 -6.30
CA LEU A 123 2.29 -6.05 -5.31
C LEU A 123 2.68 -7.46 -4.82
N ARG A 124 1.75 -8.42 -4.78
CA ARG A 124 1.96 -9.79 -4.25
C ARG A 124 2.37 -9.83 -2.77
N ASP A 125 2.52 -11.06 -2.25
CA ASP A 125 2.79 -11.31 -0.84
C ASP A 125 4.16 -10.80 -0.40
N GLU A 126 5.18 -10.88 -1.24
CA GLU A 126 6.56 -10.51 -0.88
C GLU A 126 6.64 -9.04 -0.44
N VAL A 127 5.92 -8.15 -1.14
CA VAL A 127 5.89 -6.73 -0.85
C VAL A 127 5.07 -6.44 0.39
N ALA A 128 3.87 -7.03 0.50
CA ALA A 128 3.02 -6.84 1.68
C ALA A 128 3.69 -7.35 2.96
N VAL A 129 4.37 -8.50 2.89
CA VAL A 129 5.19 -9.03 3.98
C VAL A 129 6.37 -8.11 4.29
N ALA A 130 7.04 -7.56 3.29
CA ALA A 130 8.09 -6.58 3.53
C ALA A 130 7.55 -5.32 4.24
N LEU A 131 6.39 -4.80 3.85
CA LEU A 131 5.75 -3.69 4.54
C LEU A 131 5.40 -4.04 6.00
N GLY A 132 4.83 -5.23 6.24
CA GLY A 132 4.46 -5.73 7.58
C GLY A 132 5.64 -6.09 8.50
N GLY A 133 6.72 -6.64 7.95
CA GLY A 133 7.87 -7.14 8.71
C GLY A 133 8.68 -6.08 9.44
N ALA A 134 8.53 -4.80 9.07
CA ALA A 134 9.26 -3.69 9.69
C ALA A 134 8.87 -3.43 11.15
N MET A 135 7.64 -3.78 11.56
CA MET A 135 7.19 -3.62 12.95
C MET A 135 7.33 -4.91 13.78
N GLY A 136 7.33 -6.09 13.14
CA GLY A 136 7.56 -7.37 13.81
C GLY A 136 8.95 -7.49 14.45
N ALA A 137 9.97 -6.88 13.84
CA ALA A 137 11.31 -6.82 14.42
C ALA A 137 11.39 -5.93 15.67
N VAL A 138 10.59 -4.86 15.74
CA VAL A 138 10.55 -3.95 16.89
C VAL A 138 9.79 -4.58 18.06
N VAL A 139 8.68 -5.29 17.80
CA VAL A 139 7.93 -5.99 18.86
C VAL A 139 8.68 -7.23 19.35
N GLY A 140 9.41 -7.95 18.49
CA GLY A 140 10.26 -9.08 18.89
C GLY A 140 11.49 -8.68 19.70
N ALA A 141 12.09 -7.51 19.45
CA ALA A 141 13.24 -7.00 20.19
C ALA A 141 12.89 -6.57 21.63
N VAL A 142 11.64 -6.16 21.88
CA VAL A 142 11.14 -5.82 23.24
C VAL A 142 10.82 -7.10 24.04
N ALA A 143 10.53 -8.22 23.39
CA ALA A 143 10.24 -9.51 24.04
C ALA A 143 11.48 -10.38 24.31
N LEU A 144 12.62 -10.12 23.66
CA LEU A 144 13.86 -10.90 23.81
C LEU A 144 14.95 -10.05 24.47
N GLY A 145 14.77 -9.76 25.75
CA GLY A 145 15.86 -9.35 26.62
C GLY A 145 16.92 -10.45 26.70
N GLY A 146 17.99 -10.34 25.92
CA GLY A 146 19.12 -11.28 25.98
C GLY A 146 19.91 -11.40 24.67
N ALA A 147 20.89 -10.52 24.48
CA ALA A 147 22.16 -10.77 23.79
C ALA A 147 22.17 -11.49 22.41
N MET A 148 21.24 -11.19 21.49
CA MET A 148 21.41 -11.57 20.08
C MET A 148 20.87 -10.52 19.08
N GLY A 149 21.05 -9.23 19.40
CA GLY A 149 20.51 -8.09 18.66
C GLY A 149 21.29 -7.62 17.42
N ALA A 150 22.20 -8.41 16.85
CA ALA A 150 23.13 -7.90 15.83
C ALA A 150 23.10 -8.61 14.45
N VAL A 151 22.23 -9.60 14.20
CA VAL A 151 22.36 -10.43 12.97
C VAL A 151 21.17 -10.37 12.00
N VAL A 152 20.01 -9.82 12.36
CA VAL A 152 18.86 -9.74 11.42
C VAL A 152 18.89 -8.49 10.52
N GLY A 153 19.92 -7.64 10.64
CA GLY A 153 20.14 -6.47 9.78
C GLY A 153 20.85 -6.74 8.44
N ALA A 154 21.28 -7.98 8.16
CA ALA A 154 22.25 -8.24 7.08
C ALA A 154 21.74 -9.07 5.89
N VAL A 155 20.47 -9.52 5.85
CA VAL A 155 20.03 -10.48 4.81
C VAL A 155 19.10 -9.89 3.73
N ALA A 156 18.69 -8.62 3.80
CA ALA A 156 17.68 -8.07 2.87
C ALA A 156 18.17 -7.07 1.79
N LEU A 157 19.45 -6.76 1.68
CA LEU A 157 19.97 -5.94 0.57
C LEU A 157 21.32 -6.49 0.11
N GLY A 158 21.27 -7.25 -0.99
CA GLY A 158 22.46 -7.78 -1.68
C GLY A 158 23.51 -6.70 -1.89
N GLY A 159 24.77 -7.13 -1.75
CA GLY A 159 25.95 -6.28 -1.75
C GLY A 159 25.97 -5.24 -2.87
N VAL A 160 26.27 -4.01 -2.48
CA VAL A 160 26.73 -2.96 -3.37
C VAL A 160 28.13 -3.36 -3.85
N PRO A 161 28.38 -3.64 -5.15
CA PRO A 161 29.75 -3.54 -5.63
C PRO A 161 30.15 -2.07 -5.57
N GLN A 162 31.19 -1.80 -4.81
CA GLN A 162 31.87 -0.51 -4.80
C GLN A 162 32.33 -0.16 -6.22
N SER A 163 32.24 1.13 -6.55
CA SER A 163 32.82 1.81 -7.71
C SER A 163 32.37 1.34 -9.09
N VAL A 164 31.48 2.12 -9.71
CA VAL A 164 31.49 2.32 -11.17
C VAL A 164 31.66 3.81 -11.40
N PRO A 165 32.73 4.29 -12.06
CA PRO A 165 32.85 5.70 -12.41
C PRO A 165 31.76 6.03 -13.44
N LEU A 166 30.95 7.05 -13.16
CA LEU A 166 30.08 7.66 -14.16
C LEU A 166 30.98 8.34 -15.20
N SER A 167 31.37 7.62 -16.24
CA SER A 167 31.99 8.23 -17.41
C SER A 167 30.94 9.11 -18.10
N GLU A 168 31.20 10.41 -18.17
CA GLU A 168 30.55 11.34 -19.07
C GLU A 168 30.45 10.72 -20.47
N GLY A 169 29.24 10.53 -20.99
CA GLY A 169 29.06 10.15 -22.39
C GLY A 169 27.88 9.24 -22.65
N ALA A 170 26.65 9.76 -22.55
CA ALA A 170 25.52 9.37 -23.39
C ALA A 170 24.27 10.20 -23.06
N VAL A 171 24.35 11.54 -23.13
CA VAL A 171 23.15 12.35 -23.36
C VAL A 171 22.99 12.49 -24.87
N GLY A 172 22.26 11.55 -25.47
CA GLY A 172 21.70 11.74 -26.81
C GLY A 172 20.75 12.93 -26.76
N ALA A 173 21.13 14.01 -27.42
CA ALA A 173 20.36 15.24 -27.49
C ALA A 173 18.94 14.98 -28.02
N LEU A 174 17.92 15.31 -27.22
CA LEU A 174 16.57 15.52 -27.71
C LEU A 174 16.55 16.82 -28.53
N PRO A 175 16.04 16.82 -29.77
CA PRO A 175 16.05 18.03 -30.60
C PRO A 175 15.02 19.03 -30.07
N GLY A 176 15.47 20.24 -29.72
CA GLY A 176 14.62 21.41 -29.48
C GLY A 176 14.61 22.02 -28.08
N MET A 177 15.36 21.49 -27.10
CA MET A 177 15.51 22.14 -25.80
C MET A 177 16.81 22.91 -25.72
N ALA A 178 16.73 24.22 -25.49
CA ALA A 178 17.87 24.98 -24.97
C ALA A 178 18.27 24.39 -23.61
N PRO A 179 19.57 24.20 -23.34
CA PRO A 179 20.04 23.61 -22.10
C PRO A 179 19.68 24.54 -20.94
N THR A 180 18.67 24.16 -20.16
CA THR A 180 18.39 24.86 -18.90
C THR A 180 19.40 24.36 -17.88
N THR A 181 20.35 25.23 -17.55
CA THR A 181 21.42 25.03 -16.56
C THR A 181 20.91 25.12 -15.12
N ALA A 182 19.74 24.54 -14.82
CA ALA A 182 19.35 24.32 -13.44
C ALA A 182 20.17 23.14 -12.91
N PRO A 183 21.02 23.32 -11.87
CA PRO A 183 21.81 22.23 -11.36
C PRO A 183 20.87 21.13 -10.85
N ILE A 184 21.05 19.91 -11.37
CA ILE A 184 20.48 18.71 -10.77
C ILE A 184 21.13 18.61 -9.38
N VAL A 185 20.44 19.15 -8.36
CA VAL A 185 20.92 19.07 -6.99
C VAL A 185 20.95 17.58 -6.62
N PRO A 186 22.11 16.99 -6.27
CA PRO A 186 22.17 15.59 -5.89
C PRO A 186 21.21 15.36 -4.72
N ILE A 187 20.30 14.38 -4.88
CA ILE A 187 19.36 13.98 -3.83
C ILE A 187 20.21 13.49 -2.65
N PRO A 188 20.27 14.20 -1.51
CA PRO A 188 21.04 13.72 -0.38
C PRO A 188 20.41 12.42 0.12
N ALA A 189 21.24 11.42 0.38
CA ALA A 189 20.79 10.18 1.02
C ALA A 189 20.07 10.51 2.34
N PRO A 190 18.96 9.82 2.67
CA PRO A 190 18.23 10.07 3.90
C PRO A 190 19.16 9.89 5.10
N LYS A 191 19.35 10.96 5.89
CA LYS A 191 20.21 11.01 7.09
C LYS A 191 19.53 10.44 8.35
N VAL A 192 18.30 9.94 8.23
CA VAL A 192 17.49 9.48 9.37
C VAL A 192 17.64 7.96 9.50
N PRO A 193 17.88 7.42 10.71
CA PRO A 193 17.81 5.98 10.91
C PRO A 193 16.43 5.47 10.43
N ILE A 194 16.45 4.42 9.61
CA ILE A 194 15.24 3.81 9.01
C ILE A 194 14.51 3.02 10.09
N THR A 195 13.97 3.70 11.10
CA THR A 195 12.98 3.15 12.03
C THR A 195 11.65 3.77 11.67
N ALA A 196 11.14 3.31 10.54
CA ALA A 196 9.85 3.62 10.01
C ALA A 196 8.73 3.12 10.92
N SER A 197 8.16 4.00 11.74
CA SER A 197 6.88 3.75 12.39
C SER A 197 5.80 4.45 11.55
N TRP A 198 4.92 3.68 10.91
CA TRP A 198 3.67 4.18 10.32
C TRP A 198 2.70 4.59 11.43
N SER A 199 3.14 5.53 12.26
CA SER A 199 2.48 5.98 13.47
C SER A 199 1.24 6.82 13.20
N SER A 200 1.12 7.38 11.98
CA SER A 200 -0.02 8.20 11.57
C SER A 200 -0.90 7.56 10.51
N LEU A 201 -0.55 6.36 10.01
CA LEU A 201 -1.28 5.73 8.90
C LEU A 201 -2.61 5.15 9.43
N THR A 202 -3.71 5.74 8.99
CA THR A 202 -5.07 5.34 9.40
C THR A 202 -5.83 4.62 8.29
N GLU A 203 -5.46 4.83 7.03
CA GLU A 203 -6.16 4.23 5.88
C GLU A 203 -5.16 3.58 4.93
N LEU A 204 -5.35 2.29 4.67
CA LEU A 204 -4.59 1.53 3.67
C LEU A 204 -5.55 0.85 2.70
N ASP A 205 -5.47 1.23 1.44
CA ASP A 205 -6.14 0.55 0.34
C ASP A 205 -5.11 -0.28 -0.43
N ALA A 206 -5.23 -1.60 -0.32
CA ALA A 206 -4.39 -2.58 -0.99
C ALA A 206 -5.21 -3.49 -1.92
N ARG A 207 -6.32 -3.00 -2.46
CA ARG A 207 -7.19 -3.77 -3.36
C ARG A 207 -6.48 -4.24 -4.65
N SER A 208 -6.94 -5.33 -5.25
CA SER A 208 -6.48 -5.78 -6.58
C SER A 208 -4.96 -5.91 -6.72
N ASN A 209 -4.28 -6.41 -5.68
CA ASN A 209 -2.81 -6.50 -5.62
C ASN A 209 -2.26 -7.91 -5.79
N ARG A 210 -3.12 -8.89 -6.08
CA ARG A 210 -2.76 -10.31 -6.15
C ARG A 210 -2.11 -10.79 -4.84
N LEU A 211 -2.59 -10.25 -3.72
CA LEU A 211 -2.18 -10.71 -2.41
C LEU A 211 -2.75 -12.10 -2.16
N GLY A 212 -1.91 -12.98 -1.65
CA GLY A 212 -2.31 -14.18 -0.96
C GLY A 212 -2.53 -13.91 0.53
N VAL A 213 -2.83 -14.99 1.26
CA VAL A 213 -3.10 -14.90 2.69
C VAL A 213 -1.90 -14.40 3.51
N ALA A 214 -0.67 -14.67 3.06
CA ALA A 214 0.52 -14.23 3.78
C ALA A 214 0.68 -12.70 3.73
N GLY A 215 0.44 -12.09 2.57
CA GLY A 215 0.45 -10.65 2.39
C GLY A 215 -0.70 -9.97 3.14
N ALA A 216 -1.93 -10.49 3.03
CA ALA A 216 -3.08 -9.98 3.78
C ALA A 216 -2.84 -9.99 5.30
N ALA A 217 -2.37 -11.12 5.83
CA ALA A 217 -2.06 -11.24 7.26
C ALA A 217 -0.92 -10.31 7.70
N ALA A 218 0.06 -10.05 6.83
CA ALA A 218 1.13 -9.09 7.11
C ALA A 218 0.61 -7.64 7.18
N LEU A 219 -0.35 -7.26 6.32
CA LEU A 219 -0.97 -5.93 6.36
C LEU A 219 -1.89 -5.75 7.57
N VAL A 220 -2.57 -6.80 8.04
CA VAL A 220 -3.29 -6.77 9.33
C VAL A 220 -2.33 -6.57 10.50
N ARG A 221 -1.15 -7.21 10.45
CA ARG A 221 -0.09 -7.15 11.48
C ARG A 221 0.87 -5.98 11.33
N LEU A 222 0.54 -5.02 10.47
CA LEU A 222 1.40 -3.91 10.09
C LEU A 222 1.81 -3.00 11.26
N GLY A 223 1.05 -3.01 12.36
CA GLY A 223 1.35 -2.24 13.57
C GLY A 223 1.07 -0.74 13.47
N ALA A 224 0.51 -0.28 12.35
CA ALA A 224 -0.04 1.06 12.20
C ALA A 224 -1.41 1.19 12.90
N PRO A 225 -1.82 2.38 13.36
CA PRO A 225 -3.16 2.61 13.92
C PRO A 225 -4.21 2.71 12.80
N LEU A 226 -4.26 1.68 11.94
CA LEU A 226 -5.21 1.60 10.84
C LEU A 226 -6.63 1.60 11.40
N LEU A 227 -7.42 2.54 10.90
CA LEU A 227 -8.87 2.60 11.05
C LEU A 227 -9.56 1.89 9.88
N THR A 228 -8.97 1.94 8.69
CA THR A 228 -9.51 1.31 7.48
C THR A 228 -8.44 0.52 6.75
N LEU A 229 -8.77 -0.74 6.42
CA LEU A 229 -7.97 -1.62 5.58
C LEU A 229 -8.87 -2.21 4.51
N SER A 230 -8.57 -1.94 3.23
CA SER A 230 -9.20 -2.63 2.10
C SER A 230 -8.22 -3.60 1.46
N LEU A 231 -8.65 -4.86 1.40
CA LEU A 231 -8.01 -5.99 0.74
C LEU A 231 -8.88 -6.49 -0.43
N PHE A 232 -9.87 -5.69 -0.86
CA PHE A 232 -10.82 -6.07 -1.92
C PHE A 232 -10.14 -6.64 -3.16
N ASP A 233 -10.76 -7.64 -3.78
CA ASP A 233 -10.28 -8.22 -5.06
C ASP A 233 -8.85 -8.76 -4.96
N ASN A 234 -8.56 -9.48 -3.87
CA ASN A 234 -7.36 -10.29 -3.71
C ASN A 234 -7.77 -11.77 -3.54
N PRO A 235 -8.19 -12.44 -4.64
CA PRO A 235 -8.81 -13.76 -4.55
C PRO A 235 -7.89 -14.86 -3.99
N ALA A 236 -6.58 -14.67 -4.02
CA ALA A 236 -5.64 -15.62 -3.44
C ALA A 236 -5.56 -15.56 -1.89
N VAL A 237 -6.27 -14.63 -1.24
CA VAL A 237 -6.33 -14.53 0.23
C VAL A 237 -7.06 -15.72 0.86
N GLY A 238 -8.11 -16.23 0.22
CA GLY A 238 -8.72 -17.49 0.62
C GLY A 238 -7.81 -18.69 0.37
N GLY A 239 -6.91 -18.58 -0.60
CA GLY A 239 -5.97 -19.65 -0.97
C GLY A 239 -6.65 -20.90 -1.52
N GLU A 240 -5.86 -21.83 -2.07
CA GLU A 240 -6.36 -23.17 -2.46
C GLU A 240 -6.37 -24.16 -1.27
N ALA A 241 -5.56 -23.90 -0.25
CA ALA A 241 -5.57 -24.65 1.00
C ALA A 241 -6.55 -23.99 1.97
N ARG A 242 -7.35 -24.81 2.67
CA ARG A 242 -8.42 -24.45 3.64
C ARG A 242 -8.01 -23.59 4.85
N ASP A 243 -6.82 -22.97 4.80
CA ASP A 243 -6.19 -22.21 5.86
C ASP A 243 -6.21 -20.69 5.61
N GLY A 244 -6.71 -20.21 4.46
CA GLY A 244 -6.74 -18.78 4.11
C GLY A 244 -7.47 -17.94 5.16
N GLY A 245 -8.76 -18.25 5.37
CA GLY A 245 -9.58 -17.60 6.39
C GLY A 245 -9.00 -17.78 7.80
N ARG A 246 -8.41 -18.94 8.12
CA ARG A 246 -7.82 -19.19 9.44
C ARG A 246 -6.59 -18.32 9.72
N ARG A 247 -5.68 -18.16 8.78
CA ARG A 247 -4.48 -17.32 8.97
C ARG A 247 -4.83 -15.83 9.07
N LEU A 248 -5.86 -15.38 8.34
CA LEU A 248 -6.38 -14.02 8.47
C LEU A 248 -7.06 -13.82 9.83
N ALA A 249 -7.86 -14.79 10.27
CA ALA A 249 -8.48 -14.83 11.59
C ALA A 249 -7.44 -14.75 12.73
N ASP A 250 -6.37 -15.55 12.64
CA ASP A 250 -5.26 -15.52 13.59
C ASP A 250 -4.49 -14.19 13.57
N ALA A 251 -4.49 -13.46 12.46
CA ALA A 251 -3.94 -12.10 12.41
C ALA A 251 -4.84 -11.11 13.17
N LEU A 252 -6.16 -11.20 12.99
CA LEU A 252 -7.13 -10.32 13.65
C LEU A 252 -7.22 -10.55 15.17
N ARG A 253 -6.95 -11.77 15.65
CA ARG A 253 -6.87 -12.07 17.10
C ARG A 253 -5.76 -11.32 17.83
N VAL A 254 -4.64 -11.05 17.14
CA VAL A 254 -3.43 -10.52 17.77
C VAL A 254 -3.04 -9.12 17.31
N ALA A 255 -3.74 -8.56 16.31
CA ALA A 255 -3.41 -7.28 15.71
C ALA A 255 -4.67 -6.45 15.40
N ALA A 256 -4.45 -5.25 14.86
CA ALA A 256 -5.50 -4.34 14.40
C ALA A 256 -6.55 -3.93 15.48
N PRO A 257 -6.16 -3.53 16.70
CA PRO A 257 -7.12 -3.14 17.75
C PRO A 257 -7.90 -1.86 17.39
N SER A 258 -7.32 -0.99 16.56
CA SER A 258 -7.91 0.29 16.13
C SER A 258 -8.73 0.19 14.84
N LEU A 259 -8.78 -0.99 14.21
CA LEU A 259 -9.40 -1.16 12.90
C LEU A 259 -10.92 -1.07 13.03
N HIS A 260 -11.51 -0.11 12.32
CA HIS A 260 -12.95 0.14 12.29
C HIS A 260 -13.62 -0.45 11.06
N THR A 261 -12.94 -0.41 9.91
CA THR A 261 -13.44 -0.93 8.64
C THR A 261 -12.44 -1.92 8.06
N LEU A 262 -12.89 -3.15 7.85
CA LEU A 262 -12.15 -4.18 7.13
C LEU A 262 -12.96 -4.57 5.90
N ASP A 263 -12.39 -4.31 4.73
CA ASP A 263 -12.95 -4.74 3.46
C ASP A 263 -12.11 -5.90 2.93
N ILE A 264 -12.73 -7.08 2.92
CA ILE A 264 -12.20 -8.34 2.42
C ILE A 264 -13.14 -8.93 1.37
N GLY A 265 -13.79 -8.05 0.59
CA GLY A 265 -14.61 -8.49 -0.53
C GLY A 265 -13.79 -9.13 -1.65
N ALA A 266 -14.38 -10.07 -2.39
CA ALA A 266 -13.76 -10.78 -3.51
C ALA A 266 -12.36 -11.32 -3.16
N CYS A 267 -12.20 -11.84 -1.94
CA CYS A 267 -10.94 -12.37 -1.42
C CYS A 267 -10.81 -13.89 -1.56
N GLY A 268 -11.73 -14.53 -2.30
CA GLY A 268 -11.73 -15.98 -2.54
C GLY A 268 -12.04 -16.80 -1.28
N LEU A 269 -12.76 -16.22 -0.31
CA LEU A 269 -13.10 -16.90 0.93
C LEU A 269 -14.27 -17.87 0.74
N ASP A 270 -14.24 -18.73 -0.28
CA ASP A 270 -15.45 -19.46 -0.73
C ASP A 270 -15.77 -20.71 0.09
N GLU A 271 -14.77 -21.29 0.76
CA GLU A 271 -14.93 -22.47 1.61
C GLU A 271 -15.59 -22.12 2.97
N PRO A 272 -16.50 -22.95 3.50
CA PRO A 272 -17.14 -22.74 4.80
C PRO A 272 -16.16 -22.58 5.96
N ALA A 273 -15.05 -23.32 5.91
CA ALA A 273 -13.99 -23.25 6.92
C ALA A 273 -13.34 -21.85 7.00
N HIS A 274 -13.26 -21.11 5.88
CA HIS A 274 -12.71 -19.76 5.87
C HIS A 274 -13.60 -18.80 6.66
N LEU A 275 -14.91 -18.88 6.44
CA LEU A 275 -15.87 -18.06 7.15
C LEU A 275 -15.98 -18.45 8.63
N ALA A 276 -16.02 -19.75 8.93
CA ALA A 276 -16.08 -20.24 10.30
C ALA A 276 -14.91 -19.70 11.13
N ALA A 277 -13.68 -19.81 10.63
CA ALA A 277 -12.51 -19.31 11.33
C ALA A 277 -12.51 -17.78 11.49
N LEU A 278 -12.93 -17.04 10.45
CA LEU A 278 -13.03 -15.58 10.51
C LEU A 278 -14.06 -15.12 11.54
N THR A 279 -15.27 -15.67 11.49
CA THR A 279 -16.36 -15.31 12.40
C THR A 279 -16.07 -15.72 13.83
N GLU A 280 -15.44 -16.88 14.05
CA GLU A 280 -14.93 -17.31 15.34
C GLU A 280 -13.93 -16.29 15.91
N ALA A 281 -12.88 -15.92 15.15
CA ALA A 281 -11.91 -14.93 15.63
C ALA A 281 -12.53 -13.57 15.99
N LEU A 282 -13.51 -13.10 15.22
CA LEU A 282 -14.20 -11.84 15.51
C LEU A 282 -15.12 -11.94 16.75
N ARG A 283 -15.74 -13.10 16.97
CA ARG A 283 -16.51 -13.40 18.19
C ARG A 283 -15.62 -13.50 19.43
N ASP A 284 -14.43 -14.08 19.29
CA ASP A 284 -13.42 -14.22 20.36
C ASP A 284 -12.70 -12.92 20.72
N GLY A 285 -13.14 -11.77 20.19
CA GLY A 285 -12.57 -10.46 20.49
C GLY A 285 -11.44 -10.01 19.54
N GLY A 286 -11.22 -10.72 18.44
CA GLY A 286 -10.37 -10.22 17.35
C GLY A 286 -10.91 -8.91 16.76
N ALA A 287 -9.99 -8.02 16.37
CA ALA A 287 -10.28 -6.66 15.92
C ALA A 287 -11.41 -5.99 16.73
N PRO A 288 -11.20 -5.71 18.04
CA PRO A 288 -12.26 -5.24 18.94
C PRO A 288 -12.89 -3.90 18.51
N GLY A 289 -12.14 -3.05 17.81
CA GLY A 289 -12.64 -1.77 17.27
C GLY A 289 -13.49 -1.87 16.00
N LEU A 290 -13.64 -3.08 15.42
CA LEU A 290 -14.29 -3.26 14.11
C LEU A 290 -15.78 -2.92 14.18
N LYS A 291 -16.20 -2.00 13.32
CA LYS A 291 -17.58 -1.49 13.16
C LYS A 291 -18.17 -1.85 11.81
N CYS A 292 -17.36 -2.06 10.78
CA CYS A 292 -17.81 -2.41 9.45
C CYS A 292 -16.92 -3.53 8.89
N LEU A 293 -17.56 -4.61 8.45
CA LEU A 293 -16.93 -5.74 7.77
C LEU A 293 -17.57 -5.89 6.39
N GLU A 294 -16.82 -5.63 5.33
CA GLU A 294 -17.27 -5.86 3.96
C GLU A 294 -16.72 -7.20 3.45
N VAL A 295 -17.62 -8.11 3.10
CA VAL A 295 -17.29 -9.49 2.65
C VAL A 295 -17.98 -9.82 1.32
N PHE A 296 -18.38 -8.79 0.55
CA PHE A 296 -19.05 -8.94 -0.74
C PHE A 296 -18.23 -9.80 -1.72
N GLY A 297 -18.90 -10.63 -2.53
CA GLY A 297 -18.21 -11.43 -3.55
C GLY A 297 -17.36 -12.58 -3.01
N ASN A 298 -17.57 -12.97 -1.74
CA ASN A 298 -17.11 -14.25 -1.20
C ASN A 298 -18.29 -15.20 -1.04
N GLY A 299 -18.02 -16.51 -1.03
CA GLY A 299 -19.05 -17.53 -0.85
C GLY A 299 -19.92 -17.68 -2.10
N ALA A 300 -19.31 -17.53 -3.28
CA ALA A 300 -20.02 -17.41 -4.56
C ALA A 300 -20.76 -18.68 -5.03
N ALA A 301 -20.68 -19.79 -4.30
CA ALA A 301 -21.47 -20.99 -4.60
C ALA A 301 -22.87 -20.88 -3.98
N GLU A 302 -23.92 -21.11 -4.78
CA GLU A 302 -25.32 -21.14 -4.34
C GLU A 302 -25.53 -22.08 -3.13
N GLU A 303 -24.71 -23.13 -3.03
CA GLU A 303 -24.76 -24.17 -1.98
C GLU A 303 -24.34 -23.65 -0.59
N ASN A 304 -23.49 -22.62 -0.50
CA ASN A 304 -22.91 -22.16 0.76
C ASN A 304 -23.68 -20.96 1.37
N GLY A 305 -24.72 -20.44 0.70
CA GLY A 305 -25.43 -19.22 1.12
C GLY A 305 -26.16 -19.33 2.47
N SER A 306 -26.65 -20.51 2.83
CA SER A 306 -27.27 -20.77 4.13
C SER A 306 -26.25 -20.70 5.27
N GLU A 307 -25.09 -21.35 5.11
CA GLU A 307 -24.00 -21.35 6.08
C GLU A 307 -23.42 -19.95 6.28
N TRP A 308 -23.29 -19.19 5.18
CA TRP A 308 -22.88 -17.78 5.24
C TRP A 308 -23.85 -16.93 6.04
N ARG A 309 -25.16 -17.08 5.79
CA ARG A 309 -26.17 -16.37 6.56
C ARG A 309 -26.13 -16.75 8.03
N GLU A 310 -26.04 -18.03 8.37
CA GLU A 310 -26.04 -18.50 9.75
C GLU A 310 -24.82 -17.96 10.52
N ALA A 311 -23.61 -18.11 9.95
CA ALA A 311 -22.38 -17.65 10.59
C ALA A 311 -22.34 -16.12 10.76
N LEU A 312 -22.79 -15.35 9.77
CA LEU A 312 -22.87 -13.89 9.87
C LEU A 312 -23.97 -13.42 10.84
N THR A 313 -25.07 -14.17 10.95
CA THR A 313 -26.11 -13.89 11.96
C THR A 313 -25.57 -14.12 13.37
N ALA A 314 -24.92 -15.27 13.61
CA ALA A 314 -24.28 -15.58 14.89
C ALA A 314 -23.18 -14.56 15.25
N LEU A 315 -22.43 -14.06 14.26
CA LEU A 315 -21.46 -12.99 14.48
C LEU A 315 -22.15 -11.68 14.93
N ARG A 316 -23.25 -11.27 14.28
CA ARG A 316 -23.99 -10.05 14.63
C ARG A 316 -24.64 -10.13 16.01
N GLU A 317 -25.07 -11.31 16.44
CA GLU A 317 -25.61 -11.51 17.80
C GLU A 317 -24.56 -11.24 18.88
N VAL A 318 -23.32 -11.69 18.67
CA VAL A 318 -22.20 -11.46 19.60
C VAL A 318 -21.63 -10.05 19.46
N ARG A 319 -21.55 -9.51 18.24
CA ARG A 319 -21.01 -8.18 17.91
C ARG A 319 -22.13 -7.28 17.38
N SER A 320 -23.08 -6.92 18.24
CA SER A 320 -24.28 -6.15 17.84
C SER A 320 -24.01 -4.76 17.25
N GLY A 321 -22.83 -4.19 17.48
CA GLY A 321 -22.37 -2.93 16.87
C GLY A 321 -21.56 -3.09 15.56
N LEU A 322 -21.38 -4.33 15.07
CA LEU A 322 -20.66 -4.61 13.84
C LEU A 322 -21.65 -4.67 12.67
N ASP A 323 -21.55 -3.70 11.77
CA ASP A 323 -22.19 -3.76 10.47
C ASP A 323 -21.43 -4.76 9.58
N VAL A 324 -22.17 -5.66 8.95
CA VAL A 324 -21.60 -6.67 8.06
C VAL A 324 -22.28 -6.53 6.71
N ALA A 325 -21.50 -6.10 5.73
CA ALA A 325 -21.94 -5.88 4.37
C ALA A 325 -21.64 -7.14 3.54
N TRP A 326 -22.70 -7.90 3.28
CA TRP A 326 -22.67 -9.12 2.48
C TRP A 326 -23.92 -9.16 1.59
N LYS A 327 -23.75 -9.55 0.32
CA LYS A 327 -24.87 -9.79 -0.61
C LYS A 327 -25.00 -11.30 -0.78
N GLU A 328 -26.21 -11.81 -0.53
CA GLU A 328 -26.53 -13.20 -0.80
C GLU A 328 -26.41 -13.52 -2.31
N PRO A 329 -25.93 -14.72 -2.69
CA PRO A 329 -25.95 -15.15 -4.09
C PRO A 329 -27.38 -15.12 -4.64
N ASP A 330 -27.56 -14.59 -5.86
CA ASP A 330 -28.87 -14.60 -6.51
C ASP A 330 -29.22 -16.08 -6.82
N THR A 331 -30.23 -16.65 -6.16
CA THR A 331 -30.72 -18.00 -6.47
C THR A 331 -31.34 -17.99 -7.86
N LYS A 332 -30.66 -18.55 -8.87
CA LYS A 332 -31.34 -18.80 -10.14
C LYS A 332 -32.37 -19.89 -9.90
N ALA A 333 -33.65 -19.52 -9.91
CA ALA A 333 -34.74 -20.48 -9.97
C ALA A 333 -34.46 -21.46 -11.13
N GLN A 334 -34.27 -22.74 -10.80
CA GLN A 334 -34.15 -23.79 -11.82
C GLN A 334 -35.43 -23.75 -12.68
N PRO A 335 -35.33 -23.67 -14.03
CA PRO A 335 -36.49 -23.87 -14.86
C PRO A 335 -36.95 -25.32 -14.69
N GLY A 336 -38.15 -25.48 -14.12
CA GLY A 336 -38.82 -26.77 -13.91
C GLY A 336 -39.37 -27.40 -15.18
#